data_AF-A0A0F9MLK5-F1
#
_entry.id   AF-A0A0F9MLK5-F1
#
_cell.length_a   1.000
_cell.length_b   1.000
_cell.length_c   1.000
_cell.angle_alpha   90.00
_cell.angle_beta   90.00
_cell.angle_gamma   90.00
#
_symmetry.space_group_name_H-M   'P 1'
#
loop_
_entity.id
_entity.type
_entity.pdbx_description
1 polymer ?
#
loop_
_entity_poly.entity_id
_entity_poly.type
_entity_poly.pdbx_seq_one_letter_code
_entity_poly.pdbx_strand_id
1 'polypeptide(L)'
;MIRDMAGIRGRLSWTVFEHTETGLLYIEKLLQKFFANIITKEEKDKEYQAILDDRSLSKIKVFGESCSYKQLVSRGFFNQLRWMLGFNHNIITNQGDALIADQMSQTPTQTKVDNTNGYITVGTGWTGVTPKTNEAVNTPATGSPTQSMKATYPQKKGAFGAADDNVTQYRTIFAAGELNATGIDEAGLGNNATEASGDNLSYGEITPTVDVTVADTLQVDWEHTYLGA
;
A
#
# COMPACT_ATOMS: atom_id res chain seq x y z
N MET A 1 6.69 -13.35 23.51
CA MET A 1 7.89 -12.96 22.74
C MET A 1 7.77 -13.64 21.39
N ILE A 2 7.37 -12.91 20.35
CA ILE A 2 7.04 -13.47 19.03
C ILE A 2 8.34 -13.63 18.24
N ARG A 3 8.59 -14.82 17.69
CA ARG A 3 9.74 -15.11 16.82
C ARG A 3 9.36 -14.80 15.38
N ASP A 4 10.24 -14.08 14.68
CA ASP A 4 10.20 -13.94 13.23
C ASP A 4 10.49 -15.32 12.61
N MET A 5 9.46 -16.00 12.08
CA MET A 5 9.62 -17.37 11.56
C MET A 5 9.94 -17.39 10.06
N ALA A 6 9.57 -16.35 9.31
CA ALA A 6 9.78 -16.26 7.86
C ALA A 6 11.01 -15.41 7.46
N GLY A 7 11.56 -14.61 8.39
CA GLY A 7 12.67 -13.70 8.08
C GLY A 7 12.26 -12.56 7.15
N ILE A 8 10.99 -12.15 7.14
CA ILE A 8 10.49 -11.08 6.27
C ILE A 8 10.04 -9.88 7.11
N ARG A 9 10.57 -8.72 6.75
CA ARG A 9 10.23 -7.42 7.33
C ARG A 9 9.36 -6.64 6.35
N GLY A 10 8.19 -6.23 6.79
CA GLY A 10 7.33 -5.34 6.01
C GLY A 10 7.51 -3.88 6.41
N ARG A 11 7.30 -2.97 5.46
CA ARG A 11 7.11 -1.53 5.68
C ARG A 11 5.96 -1.07 4.81
N LEU A 12 4.97 -0.44 5.41
CA LEU A 12 3.86 0.20 4.73
C LEU A 12 4.05 1.73 4.82
N SER A 13 3.88 2.42 3.71
CA SER A 13 3.93 3.87 3.62
C SER A 13 2.82 4.39 2.72
N TRP A 14 2.37 5.61 2.98
CA TRP A 14 1.31 6.24 2.20
C TRP A 14 1.57 7.72 2.04
N THR A 15 1.11 8.24 0.91
CA THR A 15 1.20 9.65 0.57
C THR A 15 -0.13 10.11 0.02
N VAL A 16 -0.70 11.14 0.65
CA VAL A 16 -1.86 11.86 0.12
C VAL A 16 -1.36 13.08 -0.63
N PHE A 17 -1.80 13.21 -1.87
CA PHE A 17 -1.55 14.37 -2.71
C PHE A 17 -2.82 15.19 -2.81
N GLU A 18 -2.69 16.49 -2.59
CA GLU A 18 -3.69 17.46 -2.98
C GLU A 18 -3.29 18.06 -4.35
N HIS A 19 -4.28 18.34 -5.19
CA HIS A 19 -4.07 18.83 -6.55
C HIS A 19 -4.49 20.28 -6.71
N THR A 20 -3.84 21.00 -7.61
CA THR A 20 -4.35 22.27 -8.10
C THR A 20 -5.54 22.02 -9.04
N GLU A 21 -6.35 23.04 -9.31
CA GLU A 21 -7.44 22.93 -10.30
C GLU A 21 -6.95 22.46 -11.67
N THR A 22 -5.74 22.91 -12.06
CA THR A 22 -5.10 22.46 -13.29
C THR A 22 -4.70 20.99 -13.21
N GLY A 23 -4.12 20.55 -12.09
CA GLY A 23 -3.77 19.14 -11.85
C GLY A 23 -4.99 18.21 -11.94
N LEU A 24 -6.11 18.61 -11.31
CA LEU A 24 -7.38 17.87 -11.39
C LEU A 24 -7.87 17.75 -12.83
N LEU A 25 -7.85 18.83 -13.61
CA LEU A 25 -8.27 18.80 -15.02
C LEU A 25 -7.39 17.84 -15.87
N TYR A 26 -6.08 17.78 -15.59
CA TYR A 26 -5.21 16.81 -16.26
C TYR A 26 -5.55 15.37 -15.87
N ILE A 27 -5.79 15.12 -14.58
CA ILE A 27 -6.19 13.80 -14.07
C ILE A 27 -7.52 13.36 -14.70
N GLU A 28 -8.52 14.24 -14.76
CA GLU A 28 -9.81 13.95 -15.38
C GLU A 28 -9.67 13.56 -16.86
N LYS A 29 -8.89 14.33 -17.63
CA LYS A 29 -8.62 14.02 -19.04
C LYS A 29 -7.87 12.70 -19.21
N LEU A 30 -6.93 12.42 -18.31
CA LEU A 30 -6.16 11.17 -18.32
C LEU A 30 -7.08 9.97 -18.08
N LEU A 31 -7.94 10.05 -17.07
CA LEU A 31 -8.92 9.01 -16.77
C LEU A 31 -9.93 8.83 -17.91
N GLN A 32 -10.40 9.92 -18.54
CA GLN A 32 -11.27 9.84 -19.71
C GLN A 32 -10.63 9.09 -20.88
N LYS A 33 -9.35 9.36 -21.18
CA LYS A 33 -8.60 8.62 -22.23
C LYS A 33 -8.46 7.15 -21.88
N PHE A 34 -8.20 6.83 -20.62
CA PHE A 34 -8.06 5.46 -20.15
C PHE A 34 -9.39 4.69 -20.26
N PHE A 35 -10.49 5.25 -19.78
CA PHE A 35 -11.82 4.61 -19.90
C PHE A 35 -12.33 4.52 -21.34
N ALA A 36 -11.89 5.42 -22.22
CA ALA A 36 -12.13 5.34 -23.65
C ALA A 36 -11.23 4.30 -24.37
N ASN A 37 -10.38 3.57 -23.65
CA ASN A 37 -9.39 2.63 -24.18
C ASN A 37 -8.42 3.25 -25.20
N ILE A 38 -8.15 4.55 -25.09
CA ILE A 38 -7.22 5.27 -25.97
C ILE A 38 -5.77 5.02 -25.53
N ILE A 39 -5.56 4.88 -24.21
CA ILE A 39 -4.26 4.64 -23.60
C ILE A 39 -4.31 3.36 -22.76
N THR A 40 -3.17 2.70 -22.65
CA THR A 40 -2.97 1.53 -21.81
C THR A 40 -2.87 1.91 -20.33
N LYS A 41 -3.00 0.90 -19.44
CA LYS A 41 -2.81 1.09 -18.00
C LYS A 41 -1.40 1.61 -17.67
N GLU A 42 -0.39 1.10 -18.38
CA GLU A 42 1.00 1.52 -18.18
C GLU A 42 1.22 2.98 -18.56
N GLU A 43 0.68 3.42 -19.70
CA GLU A 43 0.73 4.84 -20.11
C GLU A 43 -0.01 5.73 -19.11
N LYS A 44 -1.21 5.30 -18.68
CA LYS A 44 -1.99 6.01 -17.66
C LYS A 44 -1.20 6.15 -16.37
N ASP A 45 -0.65 5.07 -15.81
CA ASP A 45 0.09 5.08 -14.55
C ASP A 45 1.40 5.90 -14.63
N LYS A 46 2.03 5.96 -15.81
CA LYS A 46 3.21 6.78 -16.07
C LYS A 46 2.90 8.27 -16.13
N GLU A 47 1.87 8.66 -16.88
CA GLU A 47 1.40 10.06 -16.93
C GLU A 47 0.89 10.50 -15.55
N TYR A 48 0.20 9.61 -14.83
CA TYR A 48 -0.28 9.90 -13.47
C TYR A 48 0.88 10.20 -12.53
N GLN A 49 1.94 9.37 -12.54
CA GLN A 49 3.13 9.63 -11.72
C GLN A 49 3.77 10.98 -12.06
N ALA A 50 3.84 11.35 -13.34
CA ALA A 50 4.38 12.65 -13.74
C ALA A 50 3.56 13.84 -13.17
N ILE A 51 2.24 13.70 -13.07
CA ILE A 51 1.36 14.71 -12.43
C ILE A 51 1.63 14.79 -10.92
N LEU A 52 1.89 13.66 -10.26
CA LEU A 52 2.20 13.63 -8.81
C LEU A 52 3.57 14.24 -8.52
N ASP A 53 4.54 14.03 -9.40
CA ASP A 53 5.91 14.52 -9.24
C ASP A 53 6.04 16.04 -9.57
N ASP A 54 5.12 16.59 -10.35
CA ASP A 54 5.08 18.02 -10.69
C ASP A 54 4.43 18.87 -9.59
N ARG A 55 5.27 19.69 -8.94
CA ARG A 55 4.86 20.61 -7.85
C ARG A 55 3.86 21.69 -8.26
N SER A 56 3.73 21.99 -9.55
CA SER A 56 2.75 22.95 -10.06
C SER A 56 1.36 22.34 -10.18
N LEU A 57 1.27 21.01 -10.27
CA LEU A 57 0.02 20.26 -10.43
C LEU A 57 -0.43 19.60 -9.13
N SER A 58 0.52 19.12 -8.32
CA SER A 58 0.26 18.35 -7.11
C SER A 58 1.24 18.72 -5.99
N LYS A 59 0.78 18.62 -4.74
CA LYS A 59 1.65 18.73 -3.57
C LYS A 59 1.29 17.67 -2.54
N ILE A 60 2.30 17.25 -1.76
CA ILE A 60 2.09 16.32 -0.66
C ILE A 60 1.29 17.04 0.43
N LYS A 61 0.08 16.53 0.68
CA LYS A 61 -0.81 16.99 1.74
C LYS A 61 -0.46 16.32 3.06
N VAL A 62 -0.33 14.99 3.04
CA VAL A 62 -0.02 14.15 4.21
C VAL A 62 0.89 13.01 3.77
N PHE A 63 1.84 12.66 4.63
CA PHE A 63 2.67 11.48 4.47
C PHE A 63 2.71 10.71 5.80
N GLY A 64 2.78 9.39 5.73
CA GLY A 64 2.97 8.55 6.91
C GLY A 64 3.50 7.15 6.59
N GLU A 65 3.87 6.43 7.66
CA GLU A 65 4.42 5.08 7.58
C GLU A 65 3.96 4.22 8.76
N SER A 66 3.85 2.91 8.55
CA SER A 66 3.47 1.95 9.59
C SER A 66 4.47 2.02 10.75
N CYS A 67 3.98 2.26 11.95
CA CYS A 67 4.77 2.28 13.18
C CYS A 67 3.92 1.77 14.36
N SER A 68 4.54 1.23 15.42
CA SER A 68 3.75 0.77 16.57
C SER A 68 3.44 1.89 17.57
N TYR A 69 2.15 2.03 17.93
CA TYR A 69 1.65 2.98 18.94
C TYR A 69 2.40 2.91 20.28
N LYS A 70 2.76 1.71 20.74
CA LYS A 70 3.47 1.50 22.02
C LYS A 70 4.89 2.08 22.00
N GLN A 71 5.57 2.04 20.84
CA GLN A 71 6.91 2.61 20.69
C GLN A 71 6.88 4.12 20.49
N LEU A 72 5.89 4.63 19.75
CA LEU A 72 5.55 6.05 19.64
C LEU A 72 5.41 6.72 21.01
N VAL A 73 4.57 6.15 21.87
CA VAL A 73 4.33 6.62 23.24
C VAL A 73 5.59 6.45 24.10
N SER A 74 6.30 5.32 24.00
CA SER A 74 7.53 5.10 24.78
C SER A 74 8.69 6.04 24.43
N ARG A 75 8.63 6.69 23.25
CA ARG A 75 9.66 7.61 22.76
C ARG A 75 9.24 9.07 22.78
N GLY A 76 8.10 9.39 23.40
CA GLY A 76 7.69 10.77 23.68
C GLY A 76 7.16 11.55 22.47
N PHE A 77 6.76 10.88 21.40
CA PHE A 77 6.13 11.53 20.24
C PHE A 77 4.65 11.76 20.51
N PHE A 78 4.36 12.82 21.27
CA PHE A 78 3.04 13.42 21.33
C PHE A 78 3.04 14.71 20.49
N ASN A 79 2.11 14.82 19.56
CA ASN A 79 1.65 16.06 18.94
C ASN A 79 2.56 16.89 18.03
N GLN A 80 3.77 16.50 17.61
CA GLN A 80 4.48 17.28 16.57
C GLN A 80 5.30 16.43 15.58
N LEU A 81 5.00 16.67 14.30
CA LEU A 81 5.68 16.24 13.08
C LEU A 81 7.20 16.16 13.23
N ARG A 82 7.74 14.94 13.35
CA ARG A 82 9.13 14.65 13.02
C ARG A 82 9.22 13.28 12.37
N TRP A 83 9.71 13.30 11.12
CA TRP A 83 10.31 12.21 10.34
C TRP A 83 10.56 10.94 11.17
N MET A 84 9.61 10.01 11.13
CA MET A 84 9.69 8.81 11.94
C MET A 84 10.47 7.72 11.23
N LEU A 85 11.61 7.37 11.82
CA LEU A 85 12.42 6.21 11.49
C LEU A 85 11.55 4.94 11.46
N GLY A 86 11.50 4.30 10.30
CA GLY A 86 10.85 3.02 10.07
C GLY A 86 11.37 1.93 11.02
N PHE A 87 10.46 1.36 11.79
CA PHE A 87 10.66 0.10 12.48
C PHE A 87 9.75 -0.94 11.83
N ASN A 88 10.37 -1.82 11.04
CA ASN A 88 9.70 -2.94 10.39
C ASN A 88 9.22 -3.92 11.46
N HIS A 89 7.91 -4.03 11.63
CA HIS A 89 7.31 -5.18 12.26
C HIS A 89 6.97 -6.19 11.17
N ASN A 90 7.02 -7.49 11.48
CA ASN A 90 6.67 -8.50 10.49
C ASN A 90 5.15 -8.38 10.21
N ILE A 91 4.82 -7.92 8.99
CA ILE A 91 3.49 -7.54 8.50
C ILE A 91 2.83 -8.69 7.72
N ILE A 92 3.52 -9.84 7.61
CA ILE A 92 3.01 -11.02 6.93
C ILE A 92 1.92 -11.66 7.79
N THR A 93 0.77 -11.97 7.19
CA THR A 93 -0.32 -12.66 7.87
C THR A 93 -0.05 -14.17 7.88
N ASN A 94 -0.84 -14.95 8.63
CA ASN A 94 -0.75 -16.41 8.55
C ASN A 94 -1.07 -16.95 7.14
N GLN A 95 -2.00 -16.32 6.42
CA GLN A 95 -2.30 -16.64 5.02
C GLN A 95 -1.12 -16.26 4.12
N GLY A 96 -0.46 -15.14 4.39
CA GLY A 96 0.75 -14.72 3.71
C GLY A 96 1.92 -15.68 3.88
N ASP A 97 2.11 -16.20 5.09
CA ASP A 97 3.11 -17.25 5.33
C ASP A 97 2.79 -18.53 4.53
N ALA A 98 1.51 -18.92 4.45
CA ALA A 98 1.06 -20.05 3.64
C ALA A 98 1.25 -19.80 2.13
N LEU A 99 0.95 -18.59 1.65
CA LEU A 99 1.19 -18.16 0.27
C LEU A 99 2.67 -18.28 -0.07
N ILE A 100 3.54 -17.70 0.76
CA ILE A 100 5.00 -17.72 0.53
C ILE A 100 5.51 -19.17 0.54
N ALA A 101 5.04 -20.00 1.48
CA ALA A 101 5.41 -21.41 1.54
C ALA A 101 4.96 -22.19 0.29
N ASP A 102 3.73 -21.99 -0.19
CA ASP A 102 3.23 -22.61 -1.43
C ASP A 102 4.05 -22.16 -2.65
N GLN A 103 4.42 -20.88 -2.73
CA GLN A 103 5.28 -20.37 -3.79
C GLN A 103 6.69 -20.95 -3.80
N MET A 104 7.18 -21.39 -2.64
CA MET A 104 8.47 -22.09 -2.49
C MET A 104 8.34 -23.61 -2.70
N SER A 105 7.13 -24.13 -2.86
CA SER A 105 6.90 -25.55 -3.10
C SER A 105 7.23 -25.94 -4.55
N GLN A 106 7.42 -27.25 -4.79
CA GLN A 106 7.68 -27.77 -6.13
C GLN A 106 6.50 -27.53 -7.10
N THR A 107 5.28 -27.47 -6.58
CA THR A 107 4.05 -27.31 -7.38
C THR A 107 3.13 -26.29 -6.72
N PRO A 108 3.42 -24.97 -6.88
CA PRO A 108 2.58 -23.93 -6.32
C PRO A 108 1.16 -24.00 -6.88
N THR A 109 0.17 -23.90 -6.01
CA THR A 109 -1.25 -23.96 -6.37
C THR A 109 -2.00 -22.68 -6.03
N GLN A 110 -1.46 -21.85 -5.12
CA GLN A 110 -2.08 -20.61 -4.70
C GLN A 110 -1.73 -19.46 -5.66
N THR A 111 -2.69 -18.54 -5.82
CA THR A 111 -2.52 -17.34 -6.64
C THR A 111 -1.51 -16.39 -6.00
N LYS A 112 -0.49 -16.01 -6.77
CA LYS A 112 0.55 -15.05 -6.35
C LYS A 112 -0.01 -13.64 -6.24
N VAL A 113 0.53 -12.83 -5.33
CA VAL A 113 0.36 -11.37 -5.37
C VAL A 113 1.32 -10.80 -6.42
N ASP A 114 0.86 -10.70 -7.66
CA ASP A 114 1.61 -10.17 -8.82
C ASP A 114 0.92 -8.94 -9.45
N ASN A 115 1.34 -8.50 -10.64
CA ASN A 115 0.73 -7.32 -11.28
C ASN A 115 -0.75 -7.52 -11.62
N THR A 116 -1.15 -8.75 -11.92
CA THR A 116 -2.50 -9.09 -12.36
C THR A 116 -3.42 -9.37 -11.18
N ASN A 117 -2.90 -10.07 -10.18
CA ASN A 117 -3.69 -10.59 -9.07
C ASN A 117 -3.42 -9.84 -7.76
N GLY A 118 -2.50 -8.88 -7.73
CA GLY A 118 -2.20 -8.10 -6.54
C GLY A 118 -3.14 -6.91 -6.36
N TYR A 119 -3.66 -6.76 -5.15
CA TYR A 119 -4.52 -5.66 -4.77
C TYR A 119 -4.12 -5.13 -3.39
N ILE A 120 -4.25 -3.81 -3.20
CA ILE A 120 -4.18 -3.19 -1.88
C ILE A 120 -5.57 -2.69 -1.53
N THR A 121 -6.06 -3.09 -0.37
CA THR A 121 -7.29 -2.57 0.22
C THR A 121 -6.94 -1.65 1.39
N VAL A 122 -7.59 -0.50 1.47
CA VAL A 122 -7.49 0.42 2.61
C VAL A 122 -8.76 0.37 3.45
N GLY A 123 -8.60 0.51 4.76
CA GLY A 123 -9.71 0.35 5.71
C GLY A 123 -9.65 1.35 6.86
N THR A 124 -10.67 1.24 7.70
CA THR A 124 -10.83 1.95 8.96
C THR A 124 -11.13 0.95 10.08
N GLY A 125 -10.93 1.35 11.32
CA GLY A 125 -11.33 0.53 12.47
C GLY A 125 -10.25 -0.41 12.97
N TRP A 126 -8.98 -0.06 12.76
CA TRP A 126 -7.90 -0.68 13.50
C TRP A 126 -8.07 -0.44 15.01
N THR A 127 -8.02 -1.51 15.80
CA THR A 127 -8.25 -1.45 17.26
C THR A 127 -6.96 -1.50 18.08
N GLY A 128 -5.78 -1.59 17.45
CA GLY A 128 -4.48 -1.60 18.14
C GLY A 128 -4.14 -2.91 18.88
N VAL A 129 -5.00 -3.94 18.81
CA VAL A 129 -4.85 -5.20 19.55
C VAL A 129 -4.94 -6.44 18.68
N THR A 130 -5.18 -6.32 17.38
CA THR A 130 -5.44 -7.49 16.54
C THR A 130 -4.14 -8.22 16.17
N PRO A 131 -4.05 -9.54 16.40
CA PRO A 131 -2.91 -10.34 15.96
C PRO A 131 -2.77 -10.38 14.43
N LYS A 132 -1.63 -10.90 13.95
CA LYS A 132 -1.33 -11.18 12.53
C LYS A 132 -2.27 -12.19 11.83
N THR A 133 -3.37 -12.56 12.49
CA THR A 133 -4.43 -13.39 11.93
C THR A 133 -5.41 -12.60 11.07
N ASN A 134 -5.16 -11.31 10.80
CA ASN A 134 -6.05 -10.51 9.96
C ASN A 134 -5.95 -10.95 8.49
N GLU A 135 -6.93 -11.76 8.12
CA GLU A 135 -7.16 -12.25 6.76
C GLU A 135 -7.77 -11.18 5.85
N ALA A 136 -8.15 -10.03 6.42
CA ALA A 136 -8.73 -8.89 5.72
C ALA A 136 -8.56 -7.59 6.54
N VAL A 137 -8.80 -6.44 5.91
CA VAL A 137 -9.05 -5.17 6.62
C VAL A 137 -10.32 -5.29 7.46
N ASN A 138 -10.34 -4.65 8.64
CA ASN A 138 -11.47 -4.76 9.57
C ASN A 138 -12.73 -4.10 9.00
N THR A 139 -12.59 -2.86 8.51
CA THR A 139 -13.70 -2.15 7.85
C THR A 139 -13.18 -1.53 6.56
N PRO A 140 -13.50 -2.08 5.38
CA PRO A 140 -13.13 -1.46 4.12
C PRO A 140 -13.60 0.01 4.07
N ALA A 141 -12.72 0.90 3.61
CA ALA A 141 -13.04 2.31 3.49
C ALA A 141 -14.21 2.53 2.51
N THR A 142 -14.93 3.64 2.65
CA THR A 142 -16.04 3.97 1.75
C THR A 142 -15.54 4.35 0.35
N GLY A 143 -16.27 3.94 -0.70
CA GLY A 143 -15.91 4.17 -2.09
C GLY A 143 -15.39 2.90 -2.76
N SER A 144 -14.27 3.00 -3.47
CA SER A 144 -13.53 1.84 -4.02
C SER A 144 -12.28 1.58 -3.16
N PRO A 145 -12.40 0.90 -2.01
CA PRO A 145 -11.29 0.75 -1.06
C PRO A 145 -10.19 -0.18 -1.53
N THR A 146 -10.45 -0.98 -2.56
CA THR A 146 -9.50 -1.93 -3.14
C THR A 146 -9.03 -1.45 -4.50
N GLN A 147 -7.70 -1.37 -4.68
CA GLN A 147 -7.11 -0.94 -5.94
C GLN A 147 -6.04 -1.91 -6.42
N SER A 148 -6.09 -2.22 -7.73
CA SER A 148 -5.11 -3.08 -8.41
C SER A 148 -3.70 -2.52 -8.34
N MET A 149 -2.68 -3.39 -8.42
CA MET A 149 -1.29 -2.95 -8.49
C MET A 149 -1.07 -1.93 -9.61
N LYS A 150 -0.22 -0.93 -9.36
CA LYS A 150 0.32 -0.06 -10.41
C LYS A 150 0.99 -0.93 -11.49
N ALA A 151 0.88 -0.54 -12.76
CA ALA A 151 1.59 -1.20 -13.84
C ALA A 151 3.08 -1.34 -13.50
N THR A 152 3.67 -2.47 -13.88
CA THR A 152 5.05 -2.90 -13.56
C THR A 152 5.35 -3.23 -12.09
N TYR A 153 4.38 -3.16 -11.17
CA TYR A 153 4.53 -3.62 -9.79
C TYR A 153 3.89 -5.01 -9.57
N PRO A 154 4.36 -5.84 -8.63
CA PRO A 154 5.51 -5.61 -7.75
C PRO A 154 6.85 -5.61 -8.49
N GLN A 155 7.83 -4.90 -7.95
CA GLN A 155 9.20 -4.84 -8.48
C GLN A 155 10.25 -5.03 -7.39
N LYS A 156 11.45 -5.47 -7.78
CA LYS A 156 12.61 -5.36 -6.89
C LYS A 156 13.01 -3.89 -6.78
N LYS A 157 13.27 -3.44 -5.56
CA LYS A 157 13.71 -2.07 -5.30
C LYS A 157 15.16 -1.85 -5.75
N GLY A 158 16.03 -2.83 -5.48
CA GLY A 158 17.40 -2.87 -5.95
C GLY A 158 17.62 -3.83 -7.11
N ALA A 159 18.60 -3.52 -7.96
CA ALA A 159 19.14 -4.49 -8.92
C ALA A 159 19.87 -5.61 -8.20
N PHE A 160 19.92 -6.81 -8.77
CA PHE A 160 20.60 -7.96 -8.16
C PHE A 160 22.06 -7.64 -7.80
N GLY A 161 22.45 -7.89 -6.54
CA GLY A 161 23.78 -7.59 -6.01
C GLY A 161 24.02 -6.13 -5.62
N ALA A 162 23.00 -5.27 -5.68
CA ALA A 162 23.04 -3.88 -5.23
C ALA A 162 22.32 -3.68 -3.89
N ALA A 163 22.33 -2.45 -3.38
CA ALA A 163 21.51 -2.10 -2.22
C ALA A 163 20.02 -2.34 -2.51
N ASP A 164 19.28 -2.82 -1.51
CA ASP A 164 17.85 -3.15 -1.57
C ASP A 164 17.46 -4.24 -2.60
N ASP A 165 18.42 -5.07 -3.03
CA ASP A 165 18.15 -6.20 -3.95
C ASP A 165 17.29 -7.31 -3.35
N ASN A 166 17.16 -7.30 -2.02
CA ASN A 166 16.32 -8.15 -1.19
C ASN A 166 15.00 -7.47 -0.80
N VAL A 167 14.60 -6.39 -1.46
CA VAL A 167 13.34 -5.69 -1.19
C VAL A 167 12.41 -5.79 -2.39
N THR A 168 11.22 -6.35 -2.18
CA THR A 168 10.10 -6.26 -3.13
C THR A 168 9.22 -5.09 -2.75
N GLN A 169 8.95 -4.18 -3.68
CA GLN A 169 8.01 -3.08 -3.51
C GLN A 169 6.73 -3.37 -4.29
N TYR A 170 5.60 -3.18 -3.62
CA TYR A 170 4.24 -3.14 -4.17
C TYR A 170 3.77 -1.70 -4.11
N ARG A 171 2.98 -1.28 -5.11
CA ARG A 171 2.42 0.07 -5.15
C ARG A 171 1.02 0.03 -5.72
N THR A 172 0.15 0.81 -5.12
CA THR A 172 -1.14 1.17 -5.72
C THR A 172 -1.37 2.68 -5.68
N ILE A 173 -2.23 3.17 -6.56
CA ILE A 173 -2.64 4.58 -6.63
C ILE A 173 -4.16 4.63 -6.71
N PHE A 174 -4.78 5.17 -5.67
CA PHE A 174 -6.18 5.59 -5.69
C PHE A 174 -6.22 7.00 -6.25
N ALA A 175 -6.65 7.12 -7.49
CA ALA A 175 -6.73 8.41 -8.17
C ALA A 175 -7.79 9.30 -7.52
N ALA A 176 -7.64 10.63 -7.68
CA ALA A 176 -8.69 11.58 -7.32
C ALA A 176 -10.06 11.12 -7.87
N GLY A 177 -11.04 11.02 -6.98
CA GLY A 177 -12.40 10.57 -7.27
C GLY A 177 -12.67 9.08 -7.00
N GLU A 178 -11.64 8.24 -6.86
CA GLU A 178 -11.81 6.79 -6.61
C GLU A 178 -12.07 6.48 -5.13
N LEU A 179 -11.62 7.35 -4.23
CA LEU A 179 -11.73 7.19 -2.78
C LEU A 179 -12.30 8.46 -2.14
N ASN A 180 -13.16 8.27 -1.14
CA ASN A 180 -13.66 9.36 -0.30
C ASN A 180 -13.94 8.78 1.08
N ALA A 181 -12.94 8.85 1.95
CA ALA A 181 -12.96 8.20 3.25
C ALA A 181 -12.19 9.03 4.27
N THR A 182 -12.76 9.11 5.46
CA THR A 182 -12.10 9.69 6.64
C THR A 182 -11.67 8.57 7.55
N GLY A 183 -10.54 8.74 8.24
CA GLY A 183 -10.16 7.81 9.27
C GLY A 183 -9.41 6.55 8.77
N ILE A 184 -8.76 6.59 7.61
CA ILE A 184 -8.02 5.43 7.08
C ILE A 184 -6.84 5.13 8.01
N ASP A 185 -6.85 3.95 8.63
CA ASP A 185 -5.89 3.54 9.66
C ASP A 185 -5.33 2.12 9.45
N GLU A 186 -5.67 1.46 8.36
CA GLU A 186 -5.18 0.13 8.01
C GLU A 186 -5.10 -0.10 6.50
N ALA A 187 -4.26 -1.03 6.09
CA ALA A 187 -4.27 -1.59 4.74
C ALA A 187 -3.96 -3.09 4.73
N GLY A 188 -4.51 -3.78 3.73
CA GLY A 188 -4.22 -5.17 3.38
C GLY A 188 -3.62 -5.27 1.98
N LEU A 189 -2.66 -6.17 1.78
CA LEU A 189 -2.07 -6.53 0.50
C LEU A 189 -2.48 -7.97 0.18
N GLY A 190 -3.42 -8.15 -0.74
CA GLY A 190 -4.03 -9.45 -1.04
C GLY A 190 -3.93 -9.88 -2.51
N ASN A 191 -4.36 -11.11 -2.78
CA ASN A 191 -4.36 -11.71 -4.12
C ASN A 191 -5.73 -11.67 -4.84
N ASN A 192 -6.69 -10.86 -4.36
CA ASN A 192 -8.04 -10.78 -4.92
C ASN A 192 -8.58 -9.34 -4.88
N ALA A 193 -9.33 -8.96 -5.93
CA ALA A 193 -9.98 -7.66 -6.06
C ALA A 193 -11.12 -7.46 -5.06
N THR A 194 -11.73 -8.55 -4.59
CA THR A 194 -12.76 -8.49 -3.56
C THR A 194 -12.13 -8.80 -2.21
N GLU A 195 -12.14 -7.79 -1.33
CA GLU A 195 -11.64 -7.92 0.03
C GLU A 195 -12.29 -9.11 0.76
N ALA A 196 -11.51 -9.81 1.59
CA ALA A 196 -11.89 -11.03 2.31
C ALA A 196 -12.30 -12.24 1.44
N SER A 197 -12.19 -12.14 0.10
CA SER A 197 -12.48 -13.26 -0.83
C SER A 197 -11.22 -13.95 -1.38
N GLY A 198 -10.04 -13.53 -0.94
CA GLY A 198 -8.76 -14.14 -1.27
C GLY A 198 -7.85 -14.21 -0.06
N ASP A 199 -6.60 -14.57 -0.29
CA ASP A 199 -5.58 -14.63 0.74
C ASP A 199 -4.89 -13.27 0.86
N ASN A 200 -4.79 -12.78 2.09
CA ASN A 200 -4.10 -11.54 2.38
C ASN A 200 -2.62 -11.83 2.66
N LEU A 201 -1.72 -11.43 1.77
CA LEU A 201 -0.28 -11.62 1.95
C LEU A 201 0.22 -10.85 3.17
N SER A 202 -0.26 -9.62 3.36
CA SER A 202 0.22 -8.76 4.44
C SER A 202 -0.82 -7.77 4.92
N TYR A 203 -0.76 -7.42 6.19
CA TYR A 203 -1.73 -6.55 6.85
C TYR A 203 -1.04 -5.60 7.83
N GLY A 204 -1.28 -4.29 7.70
CA GLY A 204 -0.58 -3.27 8.49
C GLY A 204 -1.45 -2.10 8.92
N GLU A 205 -1.10 -1.55 10.08
CA GLU A 205 -1.62 -0.27 10.59
C GLU A 205 -0.99 0.90 9.85
N ILE A 206 -1.81 1.93 9.64
CA ILE A 206 -1.47 3.24 9.09
C ILE A 206 -1.55 4.29 10.22
N THR A 207 -0.40 4.84 10.62
CA THR A 207 -0.27 5.96 11.56
C THR A 207 0.61 7.10 11.01
N PRO A 208 0.13 8.36 10.95
CA PRO A 208 -1.18 8.81 11.40
C PRO A 208 -2.31 8.31 10.51
N THR A 209 -3.50 8.22 11.10
CA THR A 209 -4.76 8.06 10.37
C THR A 209 -4.92 9.15 9.31
N VAL A 210 -5.49 8.79 8.17
CA VAL A 210 -5.52 9.62 6.97
C VAL A 210 -6.94 9.90 6.51
N ASP A 211 -7.20 11.15 6.11
CA ASP A 211 -8.42 11.54 5.42
C ASP A 211 -8.13 11.78 3.93
N VAL A 212 -8.93 11.15 3.07
CA VAL A 212 -8.86 11.27 1.61
C VAL A 212 -10.22 11.76 1.12
N THR A 213 -10.23 12.91 0.47
CA THR A 213 -11.41 13.46 -0.19
C THR A 213 -11.42 13.10 -1.67
N VAL A 214 -12.54 13.35 -2.35
CA VAL A 214 -12.68 13.15 -3.81
C VAL A 214 -11.65 13.92 -4.65
N ALA A 215 -11.03 14.98 -4.11
CA ALA A 215 -10.03 15.77 -4.81
C ALA A 215 -8.58 15.31 -4.50
N ASP A 216 -8.40 14.35 -3.61
CA ASP A 216 -7.08 13.87 -3.20
C ASP A 216 -6.73 12.57 -3.91
N THR A 217 -5.43 12.36 -4.18
CA THR A 217 -4.89 11.06 -4.58
C THR A 217 -4.22 10.40 -3.40
N LEU A 218 -4.46 9.11 -3.19
CA LEU A 218 -3.72 8.29 -2.22
C LEU A 218 -2.79 7.32 -2.95
N GLN A 219 -1.48 7.46 -2.74
CA GLN A 219 -0.49 6.43 -3.11
C GLN A 219 -0.18 5.58 -1.89
N VAL A 220 -0.22 4.27 -2.04
CA VAL A 220 0.19 3.32 -1.00
C VAL A 220 1.36 2.49 -1.53
N ASP A 221 2.44 2.47 -0.75
CA ASP A 221 3.67 1.75 -1.02
C ASP A 221 3.92 0.72 0.07
N TRP A 222 4.13 -0.53 -0.34
CA TRP A 222 4.39 -1.65 0.55
C TRP A 222 5.72 -2.30 0.20
N GLU A 223 6.62 -2.44 1.16
CA GLU A 223 7.93 -3.04 0.96
C GLU A 223 8.07 -4.30 1.80
N HIS A 224 8.49 -5.40 1.17
CA HIS A 224 8.90 -6.64 1.84
C HIS A 224 10.40 -6.83 1.69
N THR A 225 11.11 -6.75 2.81
CA THR A 225 12.55 -7.04 2.91
C THR A 225 12.74 -8.49 3.34
N TYR A 226 13.38 -9.29 2.50
CA TYR A 226 13.75 -10.67 2.82
C TYR A 226 15.10 -10.68 3.53
N LEU A 227 15.11 -11.12 4.77
CA LEU A 227 16.33 -11.32 5.56
C LEU A 227 16.77 -12.76 5.32
N GLY A 228 17.90 -12.94 4.64
CA GLY A 228 18.55 -14.25 4.59
C GLY A 228 18.79 -14.76 6.01
N ALA A 229 18.39 -15.99 6.28
CA ALA A 229 18.70 -16.69 7.52
C ALA A 229 20.16 -17.14 7.55
#